data_AF-A0A1H9F868-F1
#
_entry.id   AF-A0A1H9F868-F1
#
_cell.length_a   1.000
_cell.length_b   1.000
_cell.length_c   1.000
_cell.angle_alpha   90.00
_cell.angle_beta   90.00
_cell.angle_gamma   90.00
#
_symmetry.space_group_name_H-M   'P 1'
#
loop_
_entity.id
_entity.type
_entity.pdbx_description
1 polymer ?
#
loop_
_entity_poly.entity_id
_entity_poly.type
_entity_poly.pdbx_seq_one_letter_code
_entity_poly.pdbx_strand_id
1 'polypeptide(L)'
;MTENTKLVIDEAGSRAAEQQLVGIVPSDCIPTLVNAVVGAYLTAAARNAIKAEHQPDHRDDPLGHFLSQCMVDEIGHTEKARDMYGAYLDWCRDQDLPPFGEIYFRRALAEEGFQRAEDCPSAYRDVRLKGKPGGEDE
;
A
#
# COMPACT_ATOMS: atom_id res chain seq x y z
N MET A 1 25.58 -18.99 -36.26
CA MET A 1 24.25 -19.63 -36.13
C MET A 1 23.73 -19.19 -34.78
N THR A 2 22.85 -18.20 -34.76
CA THR A 2 22.33 -17.57 -33.54
C THR A 2 20.82 -17.51 -33.72
N GLU A 3 20.11 -18.29 -32.89
CA GLU A 3 18.67 -18.49 -32.98
C GLU A 3 17.93 -17.27 -32.41
N ASN A 4 17.04 -16.70 -33.24
CA ASN A 4 16.14 -15.62 -32.87
C ASN A 4 14.91 -16.21 -32.17
N THR A 5 14.77 -15.96 -30.86
CA THR A 5 13.57 -16.33 -30.09
C THR A 5 12.45 -15.32 -30.40
N LYS A 6 11.49 -15.78 -31.20
CA LYS A 6 10.24 -15.08 -31.55
C LYS A 6 9.27 -15.19 -30.37
N LEU A 7 9.06 -14.10 -29.63
CA LEU A 7 7.97 -14.01 -28.66
C LEU A 7 6.65 -13.79 -29.42
N VAL A 8 5.77 -14.78 -29.34
CA VAL A 8 4.37 -14.71 -29.77
C VAL A 8 3.57 -14.20 -28.58
N ILE A 9 2.97 -13.01 -28.69
CA ILE A 9 2.00 -12.52 -27.72
C ILE A 9 0.62 -12.92 -28.25
N ASP A 10 -0.03 -13.83 -27.55
CA ASP A 10 -1.37 -14.33 -27.84
C ASP A 10 -2.39 -13.33 -27.26
N GLU A 11 -3.05 -12.55 -28.12
CA GLU A 11 -4.15 -11.65 -27.76
C GLU A 11 -5.48 -12.40 -27.67
N ALA A 12 -5.61 -13.31 -26.70
CA ALA A 12 -6.84 -14.03 -26.45
C ALA A 12 -7.43 -13.70 -25.07
N GLY A 13 -8.50 -12.91 -25.09
CA GLY A 13 -9.64 -13.13 -24.18
C GLY A 13 -9.65 -12.34 -22.87
N SER A 14 -10.12 -11.09 -22.92
CA SER A 14 -10.79 -10.49 -21.76
C SER A 14 -11.96 -9.62 -22.21
N ARG A 15 -13.01 -10.29 -22.69
CA ARG A 15 -14.34 -9.74 -22.96
C ARG A 15 -15.38 -10.69 -22.35
N ALA A 16 -15.54 -10.64 -21.03
CA ALA A 16 -16.63 -11.31 -20.33
C ALA A 16 -16.79 -10.78 -18.90
N ALA A 17 -17.24 -9.54 -18.74
CA ALA A 17 -17.82 -9.07 -17.48
C ALA A 17 -18.74 -7.84 -17.69
N GLU A 18 -19.51 -7.83 -18.77
CA GLU A 18 -20.64 -6.91 -18.92
C GLU A 18 -21.89 -7.75 -19.13
N GLN A 19 -22.56 -8.10 -18.03
CA GLN A 19 -24.02 -8.22 -17.99
C GLN A 19 -24.53 -8.51 -16.57
N GLN A 20 -25.48 -7.65 -16.18
CA GLN A 20 -26.67 -7.98 -15.38
C GLN A 20 -26.60 -7.73 -13.86
N LEU A 21 -26.67 -6.44 -13.50
CA LEU A 21 -27.30 -6.01 -12.25
C LEU A 21 -28.27 -4.86 -12.53
N VAL A 22 -29.39 -5.16 -13.19
CA VAL A 22 -30.56 -4.26 -13.24
C VAL A 22 -31.57 -4.79 -12.23
N GLY A 23 -31.23 -4.61 -10.94
CA GLY A 23 -32.13 -4.77 -9.81
C GLY A 23 -32.70 -3.40 -9.47
N ILE A 24 -34.02 -3.29 -9.53
CA ILE A 24 -34.83 -2.10 -9.32
C ILE A 24 -34.47 -1.43 -7.99
N VAL A 25 -33.80 -0.26 -8.06
CA VAL A 25 -33.61 0.64 -6.93
C VAL A 25 -34.70 1.71 -6.96
N PRO A 26 -35.45 1.93 -5.86
CA PRO A 26 -36.43 3.02 -5.78
C PRO A 26 -35.74 4.39 -5.95
N SER A 27 -36.35 5.25 -6.77
CA SER A 27 -35.75 6.45 -7.36
C SER A 27 -35.52 7.64 -6.42
N ASP A 28 -35.67 7.47 -5.10
CA ASP A 28 -35.68 8.57 -4.12
C ASP A 28 -34.55 8.49 -3.06
N CYS A 29 -33.48 7.72 -3.28
CA CYS A 29 -32.36 7.61 -2.33
C CYS A 29 -30.96 7.75 -2.95
N ILE A 30 -30.83 8.43 -4.09
CA ILE A 30 -29.56 8.54 -4.82
C ILE A 30 -29.09 10.00 -4.86
N PRO A 31 -28.47 10.52 -3.79
CA PRO A 31 -27.32 11.38 -4.03
C PRO A 31 -26.10 11.15 -3.10
N THR A 32 -26.09 10.12 -2.24
CA THR A 32 -25.04 10.03 -1.21
C THR A 32 -24.07 8.84 -1.34
N LEU A 33 -24.43 7.78 -2.07
CA LEU A 33 -23.65 6.52 -2.02
C LEU A 33 -22.57 6.35 -3.10
N VAL A 34 -22.61 7.10 -4.20
CA VAL A 34 -21.57 7.01 -5.26
C VAL A 34 -20.27 7.72 -4.87
N ASN A 35 -20.33 8.75 -4.00
CA ASN A 35 -19.14 9.48 -3.56
C ASN A 35 -18.27 8.70 -2.55
N ALA A 36 -18.82 7.73 -1.81
CA ALA A 36 -18.06 7.00 -0.79
C ALA A 36 -17.12 5.94 -1.39
N VAL A 37 -17.53 5.27 -2.48
CA VAL A 37 -16.73 4.19 -3.08
C VAL A 37 -15.67 4.73 -4.04
N VAL A 38 -15.97 5.80 -4.78
CA VAL A 38 -14.99 6.42 -5.70
C VAL A 38 -13.88 7.17 -4.94
N GLY A 39 -14.17 7.73 -3.76
CA GLY A 39 -13.17 8.43 -2.94
C GLY A 39 -12.08 7.54 -2.34
N ALA A 40 -12.38 6.26 -2.07
CA ALA A 40 -11.45 5.33 -1.42
C ALA A 40 -10.48 4.66 -2.40
N TYR A 41 -10.89 4.38 -3.64
CA TYR A 41 -10.03 3.73 -4.64
C TYR A 41 -9.09 4.70 -5.35
N LEU A 42 -9.43 5.99 -5.43
CA LEU A 42 -8.58 7.01 -6.05
C LEU A 42 -7.43 7.49 -5.17
N THR A 43 -7.43 7.23 -3.86
CA THR A 43 -6.45 7.82 -2.93
C THR A 43 -5.12 7.06 -2.89
N ALA A 44 -5.10 5.73 -2.96
CA ALA A 44 -3.85 4.96 -2.88
C ALA A 44 -3.08 4.93 -4.21
N ALA A 45 -3.76 4.63 -5.32
CA ALA A 45 -3.12 4.56 -6.64
C ALA A 45 -2.62 5.93 -7.14
N ALA A 46 -3.36 7.03 -6.86
CA ALA A 46 -2.91 8.37 -7.21
C ALA A 46 -1.77 8.89 -6.31
N ARG A 47 -1.69 8.44 -5.04
CA ARG A 47 -0.58 8.81 -4.13
C ARG A 47 0.77 8.30 -4.65
N ASN A 48 0.82 7.09 -5.19
CA ASN A 48 2.03 6.54 -5.79
C ASN A 48 2.47 7.31 -7.06
N ALA A 49 1.53 7.84 -7.84
CA ALA A 49 1.84 8.58 -9.07
C ALA A 49 2.46 9.97 -8.80
N ILE A 50 2.07 10.67 -7.73
CA ILE A 50 2.59 12.01 -7.41
C ILE A 50 3.98 11.95 -6.74
N LYS A 51 4.27 10.90 -5.97
CA LYS A 51 5.58 10.72 -5.30
C LYS A 51 6.72 10.30 -6.24
N ALA A 52 6.43 9.95 -7.49
CA ALA A 52 7.43 9.40 -8.41
C ALA A 52 8.47 10.42 -8.92
N GLU A 53 8.21 11.74 -8.83
CA GLU A 53 9.09 12.76 -9.42
C GLU A 53 10.16 13.33 -8.48
N HIS A 54 10.12 12.98 -7.19
CA HIS A 54 11.11 13.42 -6.22
C HIS A 54 11.42 12.31 -5.23
N GLN A 55 12.40 11.46 -5.56
CA GLN A 55 13.01 10.56 -4.58
C GLN A 55 14.08 11.36 -3.82
N PRO A 56 13.79 11.87 -2.60
CA PRO A 56 14.83 12.46 -1.77
C PRO A 56 15.91 11.39 -1.50
N ASP A 57 17.15 11.84 -1.29
CA ASP A 57 18.24 10.96 -0.88
C ASP A 57 17.77 10.13 0.33
N HIS A 58 18.13 8.85 0.37
CA HIS A 58 17.69 7.91 1.41
C HIS A 58 18.16 8.32 2.80
N ARG A 59 19.16 9.21 2.87
CA ARG A 59 19.62 9.85 4.10
C ARG A 59 18.65 10.89 4.65
N ASP A 60 17.89 11.56 3.79
CA ASP A 60 17.01 12.67 4.18
C ASP A 60 15.64 12.18 4.65
N ASP A 61 15.16 11.02 4.16
CA ASP A 61 13.87 10.45 4.55
C ASP A 61 13.92 8.91 4.72
N PRO A 62 14.59 8.39 5.76
CA PRO A 62 14.66 6.94 6.00
C PRO A 62 13.26 6.30 6.14
N LEU A 63 12.27 7.06 6.63
CA LEU A 63 10.93 6.54 6.81
C LEU A 63 10.20 6.36 5.47
N GLY A 64 10.22 7.35 4.58
CA GLY A 64 9.61 7.23 3.26
C GLY A 64 10.18 6.06 2.46
N HIS A 65 11.50 5.85 2.54
CA HIS A 65 12.18 4.70 1.93
C HIS A 65 11.73 3.37 2.56
N PHE A 66 11.65 3.27 3.88
CA PHE A 66 11.11 2.09 4.56
C PHE A 66 9.67 1.78 4.12
N LEU A 67 8.79 2.77 4.09
CA LEU A 67 7.38 2.58 3.73
C LEU A 67 7.25 2.09 2.27
N SER A 68 8.03 2.63 1.35
CA SER A 68 8.03 2.20 -0.05
C SER A 68 8.54 0.76 -0.23
N GLN A 69 9.63 0.41 0.47
CA GLN A 69 10.29 -0.89 0.29
C GLN A 69 9.64 -2.03 1.07
N CYS A 70 9.23 -1.77 2.32
CA CYS A 70 8.85 -2.81 3.27
C CYS A 70 7.35 -2.92 3.52
N MET A 71 6.55 -1.94 3.08
CA MET A 71 5.09 -1.97 3.26
C MET A 71 4.35 -2.18 1.95
N VAL A 72 3.23 -2.89 2.03
CA VAL A 72 2.26 -3.04 0.95
C VAL A 72 0.86 -2.72 1.48
N ASP A 73 0.08 -2.05 0.65
CA ASP A 73 -1.36 -1.90 0.89
C ASP A 73 -2.04 -3.24 0.58
N GLU A 74 -2.65 -3.87 1.59
CA GLU A 74 -3.37 -5.14 1.45
C GLU A 74 -4.71 -5.06 2.18
N ILE A 75 -5.80 -4.96 1.41
CA ILE A 75 -7.15 -4.78 1.94
C ILE A 75 -7.55 -5.95 2.85
N GLY A 76 -8.08 -5.62 4.02
CA GLY A 76 -8.51 -6.61 5.03
C GLY A 76 -7.37 -7.18 5.87
N HIS A 77 -6.10 -6.87 5.57
CA HIS A 77 -4.99 -7.17 6.45
C HIS A 77 -4.87 -6.11 7.56
N THR A 78 -4.41 -6.53 8.73
CA THR A 78 -4.19 -5.63 9.87
C THR A 78 -2.82 -5.90 10.45
N GLU A 79 -1.98 -4.86 10.54
CA GLU A 79 -0.62 -4.97 11.03
C GLU A 79 -0.47 -4.21 12.36
N LYS A 80 0.16 -4.83 13.36
CA LYS A 80 0.32 -4.16 14.66
C LYS A 80 1.35 -3.04 14.54
N ALA A 81 1.04 -1.89 15.14
CA ALA A 81 1.93 -0.74 15.17
C ALA A 81 3.30 -1.06 15.77
N ARG A 82 3.34 -1.95 16.78
CA ARG A 82 4.59 -2.42 17.40
C ARG A 82 5.44 -3.21 16.43
N ASP A 83 4.82 -4.07 15.62
CA ASP A 83 5.52 -4.94 14.67
C ASP A 83 6.05 -4.11 13.49
N MET A 84 5.25 -3.14 13.01
CA MET A 84 5.68 -2.15 12.01
C MET A 84 6.88 -1.32 12.49
N TYR A 85 6.84 -0.80 13.72
CA TYR A 85 7.96 -0.03 14.25
C TYR A 85 9.18 -0.91 14.52
N GLY A 86 8.99 -2.15 14.96
CA GLY A 86 10.09 -3.13 15.09
C GLY A 86 10.79 -3.38 13.75
N ALA A 87 10.01 -3.61 12.69
CA ALA A 87 10.53 -3.78 11.33
C ALA A 87 11.27 -2.53 10.83
N TYR A 88 10.79 -1.32 11.16
CA TYR A 88 11.47 -0.07 10.84
C TYR A 88 12.82 0.04 11.54
N LEU A 89 12.90 -0.29 12.83
CA LEU A 89 14.17 -0.28 13.57
C LEU A 89 15.18 -1.27 13.00
N ASP A 90 14.73 -2.48 12.66
CA ASP A 90 15.57 -3.48 12.02
C ASP A 90 16.08 -3.00 10.66
N TRP A 91 15.19 -2.44 9.82
CA TRP A 91 15.57 -1.88 8.53
C TRP A 91 16.58 -0.74 8.67
N CYS A 92 16.36 0.21 9.59
CA CYS A 92 17.31 1.29 9.86
C CYS A 92 18.68 0.76 10.27
N ARG A 93 18.73 -0.26 11.14
CA ARG A 93 20.00 -0.91 11.53
C ARG A 93 20.70 -1.51 10.31
N ASP A 94 19.97 -2.23 9.47
CA ASP A 94 20.53 -2.94 8.32
C ASP A 94 21.00 -1.96 7.22
N GLN A 95 20.48 -0.73 7.20
CA GLN A 95 20.91 0.35 6.30
C GLN A 95 21.95 1.31 6.93
N ASP A 96 22.41 1.09 8.16
CA ASP A 96 23.28 2.01 8.93
C ASP A 96 22.68 3.43 9.06
N LEU A 97 21.35 3.53 9.22
CA LEU A 97 20.62 4.79 9.36
C LEU A 97 20.12 4.99 10.80
N PRO A 98 20.14 6.23 11.32
CA PRO A 98 19.59 6.53 12.64
C PRO A 98 18.05 6.43 12.60
N PRO A 99 17.41 5.60 13.45
CA PRO A 99 15.96 5.51 13.47
C PRO A 99 15.32 6.75 14.11
N PHE A 100 14.13 7.09 13.64
CA PHE A 100 13.26 8.07 14.31
C PHE A 100 12.56 7.44 15.51
N GLY A 101 12.20 8.26 16.49
CA GLY A 101 11.42 7.80 17.65
C GLY A 101 10.00 7.36 17.27
N GLU A 102 9.44 6.44 18.05
CA GLU A 102 8.13 5.82 17.80
C GLU A 102 6.98 6.84 17.65
N ILE A 103 7.03 7.94 18.42
CA ILE A 103 6.03 9.02 18.33
C ILE A 103 6.05 9.67 16.94
N TYR A 104 7.26 9.96 16.42
CA TYR A 104 7.41 10.55 15.10
C TYR A 104 6.97 9.57 14.02
N PHE A 105 7.37 8.30 14.13
CA PHE A 105 6.96 7.22 13.22
C PHE A 105 5.44 7.13 13.10
N ARG A 106 4.73 7.09 14.24
CA ARG A 106 3.24 7.04 14.26
C ARG A 106 2.59 8.27 13.64
N ARG A 107 3.16 9.47 13.87
CA ARG A 107 2.66 10.71 13.28
C ARG A 107 2.83 10.70 11.76
N ALA A 108 4.02 10.33 11.28
CA ALA A 108 4.31 10.25 9.87
C ALA A 108 3.44 9.20 9.16
N LEU A 109 3.15 8.05 9.78
CA LEU A 109 2.16 7.10 9.25
C LEU A 109 0.77 7.74 9.08
N ALA A 110 0.32 8.55 10.04
CA ALA A 110 -0.96 9.25 9.92
C ALA A 110 -0.95 10.32 8.82
N GLU A 111 0.17 11.03 8.65
CA GLU A 111 0.39 12.00 7.56
C GLU A 111 0.41 11.31 6.19
N GLU A 112 0.97 10.11 6.12
CA GLU A 112 0.92 9.19 4.98
C GLU A 112 -0.46 8.52 4.82
N GLY A 113 -1.43 8.84 5.67
CA GLY A 113 -2.82 8.37 5.56
C GLY A 113 -3.04 6.92 5.96
N PHE A 114 -2.11 6.27 6.66
CA PHE A 114 -2.38 4.98 7.29
C PHE A 114 -3.43 5.15 8.39
N GLN A 115 -4.41 4.25 8.39
CA GLN A 115 -5.55 4.32 9.29
C GLN A 115 -5.46 3.23 10.35
N ARG A 116 -5.85 3.55 11.59
CA ARG A 116 -5.93 2.56 12.66
C ARG A 116 -7.15 1.66 12.47
N ALA A 117 -7.02 0.41 12.85
CA ALA A 117 -8.15 -0.51 12.90
C ALA A 117 -9.11 -0.09 14.03
N GLU A 118 -10.42 -0.16 13.77
CA GLU A 118 -11.46 0.23 14.73
C GLU A 118 -11.52 -0.75 15.92
N ASP A 119 -11.40 -2.04 15.63
CA ASP A 119 -11.42 -3.11 16.64
C ASP A 119 -10.12 -3.23 17.44
N CYS A 120 -9.01 -2.68 16.93
CA CYS A 120 -7.70 -2.79 17.53
C CYS A 120 -6.89 -1.48 17.33
N PRO A 121 -6.97 -0.51 18.25
CA PRO A 121 -6.31 0.80 18.08
C PRO A 121 -4.78 0.71 18.10
N SER A 122 -4.20 -0.44 18.46
CA SER A 122 -2.77 -0.71 18.37
C SER A 122 -2.34 -1.26 17.00
N ALA A 123 -3.25 -1.38 16.03
CA ALA A 123 -2.98 -1.88 14.70
C ALA A 123 -3.45 -0.92 13.60
N TYR A 124 -2.83 -1.04 12.44
CA TYR A 124 -3.19 -0.31 11.22
C TYR A 124 -3.92 -1.25 10.26
N ARG A 125 -4.96 -0.74 9.59
CA ARG A 125 -5.78 -1.49 8.65
C ARG A 125 -5.26 -1.35 7.21
N ASP A 126 -5.64 -2.33 6.40
CA ASP A 126 -5.40 -2.39 4.95
C ASP A 126 -3.91 -2.32 4.59
N VAL A 127 -3.05 -2.82 5.47
CA VAL A 127 -1.60 -2.76 5.35
C VAL A 127 -0.95 -4.04 5.84
N ARG A 128 0.14 -4.44 5.19
CA ARG A 128 0.98 -5.57 5.57
C ARG A 128 2.46 -5.26 5.40
N LEU A 129 3.29 -5.84 6.26
CA LEU A 129 4.73 -5.88 6.07
C LEU A 129 5.11 -6.94 5.02
N LYS A 130 5.89 -6.55 4.00
CA LYS A 130 6.38 -7.44 2.92
C LYS A 130 7.37 -8.52 3.39
N GLY A 131 7.56 -8.70 4.70
CA GLY A 131 8.63 -9.49 5.28
C GLY A 131 9.90 -8.66 5.50
N LYS A 132 10.76 -9.12 6.40
CA LYS A 132 12.04 -8.45 6.68
C LYS A 132 12.93 -8.53 5.44
N PRO A 133 13.45 -7.42 4.89
CA PRO A 133 14.48 -7.52 3.86
C PRO A 133 15.71 -8.19 4.47
N GLY A 134 15.98 -9.44 4.08
CA GLY A 134 17.09 -10.25 4.60
C GLY A 134 16.71 -11.37 5.57
N GLY A 135 15.42 -11.66 5.76
CA GLY A 135 14.99 -12.95 6.30
C GLY A 135 14.84 -13.94 5.16
N GLU A 136 15.73 -14.92 5.07
CA GLU A 136 15.52 -16.09 4.21
C GLU A 136 14.26 -16.79 4.72
N ASP A 137 13.22 -16.87 3.88
CA ASP A 137 12.08 -17.76 4.11
C ASP A 137 12.62 -19.19 4.23
N GLU A 138 12.80 -19.68 5.46
CA GLU A 138 13.09 -21.09 5.76
C GLU A 138 11.85 -21.82 6.27
#